data_AF-T1HAD6-F1
#
_entry.id   AF-T1HAD6-F1
#
_cell.length_a   1.000
_cell.length_b   1.000
_cell.length_c   1.000
_cell.angle_alpha   90.00
_cell.angle_beta   90.00
_cell.angle_gamma   90.00
#
_symmetry.space_group_name_H-M   'P 1'
#
loop_
_entity.id
_entity.type
_entity.pdbx_description
1 polymer ?
#
loop_
_entity_poly.entity_id
_entity_poly.type
_entity_poly.pdbx_seq_one_letter_code
_entity_poly.pdbx_strand_id
1 'polypeptide(L)'
;MGLLSEGNPLSWEKTKQLAEHVREHGIIQFINLYHKLKDRQGDVLKWGDEIEYMIVKFDDLNKKATLALRGQELLKTLNEKEAIHSESVKSVWNPEYASYMLEATPGKPYGGLLAHFNIVEANMRYRLGCGVFTTPPSYPTPGDGASRSLFIPDEVIYGGHPRFKTLTRNIRLRRGEKVAINLPVYRDDRTMSPFKDDLKALGDDGSSEEAAKPDHVYMDAMAFGMGCCCLQLTFQACNINEARTLYDQLTPLCPIMLALTAASPIHRGVLTDVDCRWSVISGAVDCRTREERGLEPLKNHRFVIPKSRYDSIDSYLSIQGDP
;
A
#
# COMPACT_ATOMS: atom_id res chain seq x y z
N MET A 1 9.67 -4.55 -6.31
CA MET A 1 10.26 -4.39 -4.93
C MET A 1 11.65 -5.03 -4.71
N GLY A 2 12.47 -4.50 -3.78
CA GLY A 2 13.82 -5.00 -3.44
C GLY A 2 13.86 -6.17 -2.46
N LEU A 3 14.98 -6.90 -2.45
CA LEU A 3 15.23 -8.11 -1.64
C LEU A 3 14.82 -7.92 -0.17
N LEU A 4 13.82 -8.68 0.29
CA LEU A 4 13.48 -8.77 1.71
C LEU A 4 14.48 -9.71 2.39
N SER A 5 15.62 -9.18 2.81
CA SER A 5 16.57 -9.93 3.63
C SER A 5 16.04 -10.07 5.06
N GLU A 6 16.09 -11.28 5.62
CA GLU A 6 15.69 -11.53 6.99
C GLU A 6 16.54 -10.72 7.98
N GLY A 7 15.88 -10.06 8.93
CA GLY A 7 16.52 -9.28 9.99
C GLY A 7 15.56 -9.07 11.16
N ASN A 8 16.11 -8.76 12.34
CA ASN A 8 15.32 -8.52 13.54
C ASN A 8 14.85 -7.05 13.60
N PRO A 9 13.55 -6.75 13.49
CA PRO A 9 13.05 -5.40 13.61
C PRO A 9 13.26 -4.84 15.03
N LEU A 10 13.59 -3.56 15.11
CA LEU A 10 13.64 -2.84 16.38
C LEU A 10 12.22 -2.50 16.87
N SER A 11 12.05 -2.38 18.19
CA SER A 11 10.83 -1.81 18.76
C SER A 11 10.69 -0.34 18.36
N TRP A 12 9.49 0.24 18.52
CA TRP A 12 9.25 1.64 18.20
C TRP A 12 10.15 2.58 19.02
N GLU A 13 10.34 2.30 20.30
CA GLU A 13 11.14 3.12 21.22
C GLU A 13 12.60 3.17 20.78
N LYS A 14 13.18 2.02 20.44
CA LYS A 14 14.55 1.92 19.90
C LYS A 14 14.66 2.56 18.51
N THR A 15 13.66 2.34 17.65
CA THR A 15 13.63 2.93 16.30
C THR A 15 13.59 4.46 16.37
N LYS A 16 12.78 5.03 17.27
CA LYS A 16 12.64 6.47 17.48
C LYS A 16 13.97 7.10 17.90
N GLN A 17 14.73 6.43 18.79
CA GLN A 17 16.05 6.90 19.23
C GLN A 17 17.07 6.97 18.08
N LEU A 18 16.96 6.06 17.09
CA LEU A 18 17.87 6.01 15.94
C LEU A 18 17.35 6.79 14.72
N ALA A 19 16.20 7.45 14.81
CA ALA A 19 15.56 8.06 13.65
C ALA A 19 16.42 9.15 13.00
N GLU A 20 17.19 9.92 13.79
CA GLU A 20 18.11 10.92 13.28
C GLU A 20 19.34 10.30 12.61
N HIS A 21 19.95 9.30 13.26
CA HIS A 21 21.04 8.52 12.68
C HIS A 21 20.67 7.91 11.32
N VAL A 22 19.47 7.30 11.21
CA VAL A 22 18.99 6.72 9.94
C VAL A 22 18.82 7.80 8.86
N ARG A 23 18.29 8.98 9.21
CA ARG A 23 18.14 10.09 8.24
C ARG A 23 19.49 10.60 7.77
N GLU A 24 20.42 10.85 8.68
CA GLU A 24 21.76 11.35 8.37
C GLU A 24 22.51 10.38 7.46
N HIS A 25 22.58 9.10 7.84
CA HIS A 25 23.26 8.09 7.03
C HIS A 25 22.55 7.84 5.69
N GLY A 26 21.21 7.94 5.64
CA GLY A 26 20.46 7.87 4.39
C GLY A 26 20.81 9.00 3.42
N ILE A 27 20.97 10.23 3.93
CA ILE A 27 21.41 11.38 3.13
C ILE A 27 22.85 11.19 2.63
N ILE A 28 23.76 10.70 3.49
CA ILE A 28 25.14 10.40 3.09
C ILE A 28 25.17 9.36 1.96
N GLN A 29 24.40 8.28 2.10
CA GLN A 29 24.27 7.25 1.06
C GLN A 29 23.72 7.83 -0.25
N PHE A 30 22.68 8.66 -0.17
CA PHE A 30 22.11 9.34 -1.33
C PHE A 30 23.14 10.22 -2.04
N ILE A 31 23.89 11.07 -1.31
CA ILE A 31 24.93 11.94 -1.89
C ILE A 31 26.01 11.10 -2.57
N ASN A 32 26.45 10.02 -1.94
CA ASN A 32 27.45 9.12 -2.52
C ASN A 32 26.95 8.45 -3.80
N LEU A 33 25.70 7.98 -3.81
CA LEU A 33 25.07 7.40 -5.00
C LEU A 33 24.90 8.45 -6.10
N TYR A 34 24.47 9.66 -5.75
CA TYR A 34 24.32 10.77 -6.68
C TYR A 34 25.67 11.11 -7.33
N HIS A 35 26.73 11.32 -6.56
CA HIS A 35 28.06 11.58 -7.12
C HIS A 35 28.59 10.44 -8.00
N LYS A 36 28.25 9.20 -7.66
CA LYS A 36 28.65 8.03 -8.45
C LYS A 36 27.90 7.90 -9.78
N LEU A 37 26.64 8.33 -9.83
CA LEU A 37 25.71 7.98 -10.92
C LEU A 37 25.14 9.18 -11.69
N LYS A 38 25.28 10.42 -11.21
CA LYS A 38 24.68 11.62 -11.82
C LYS A 38 25.09 11.86 -13.28
N ASP A 39 26.30 11.44 -13.66
CA ASP A 39 26.87 11.64 -15.00
C ASP A 39 26.62 10.43 -15.92
N ARG A 40 25.83 9.45 -15.48
CA ARG A 40 25.44 8.30 -16.30
C ARG A 40 24.59 8.77 -17.50
N GLN A 41 24.92 8.25 -18.68
CA GLN A 41 24.30 8.58 -19.96
C GLN A 41 24.15 7.33 -20.81
N GLY A 42 23.24 7.39 -21.79
CA GLY A 42 23.09 6.34 -22.81
C GLY A 42 22.31 5.12 -22.33
N ASP A 43 21.56 5.23 -21.24
CA ASP A 43 20.62 4.18 -20.87
C ASP A 43 19.50 4.07 -21.91
N VAL A 44 19.16 2.85 -22.26
CA VAL A 44 18.02 2.59 -23.15
C VAL A 44 16.75 2.48 -22.32
N LEU A 45 15.62 2.85 -22.93
CA LEU A 45 14.30 2.68 -22.32
C LEU A 45 14.08 1.21 -21.97
N LYS A 46 14.01 0.95 -20.67
CA LYS A 46 13.51 -0.28 -20.09
C LYS A 46 12.29 0.05 -19.27
N TRP A 47 11.31 -0.83 -19.25
CA TRP A 47 10.15 -0.64 -18.39
C TRP A 47 9.61 -1.97 -17.90
N GLY A 48 8.79 -1.93 -16.87
CA GLY A 48 8.14 -3.13 -16.33
C GLY A 48 6.91 -2.75 -15.54
N ASP A 49 5.97 -3.67 -15.47
CA ASP A 49 4.79 -3.59 -14.62
C ASP A 49 5.01 -4.31 -13.30
N GLU A 50 4.38 -3.80 -12.24
CA GLU A 50 4.14 -4.54 -11.01
C GLU A 50 2.62 -4.70 -10.86
N ILE A 51 2.16 -5.94 -10.75
CA ILE A 51 0.75 -6.28 -10.59
C ILE A 51 0.57 -6.95 -9.24
N GLU A 52 -0.33 -6.40 -8.45
CA GLU A 52 -0.75 -6.98 -7.18
C GLU A 52 -2.02 -7.82 -7.37
N TYR A 53 -2.05 -8.99 -6.73
CA TYR A 53 -3.13 -9.97 -6.82
C TYR A 53 -3.76 -10.19 -5.46
N MET A 54 -5.05 -10.51 -5.45
CA MET A 54 -5.73 -11.10 -4.29
C MET A 54 -6.00 -12.58 -4.57
N ILE A 55 -5.54 -13.46 -3.67
CA ILE A 55 -5.83 -14.90 -3.69
C ILE A 55 -7.15 -15.13 -3.01
N VAL A 56 -8.00 -15.96 -3.61
CA VAL A 56 -9.37 -16.15 -3.14
C VAL A 56 -9.80 -17.59 -3.40
N LYS A 57 -10.60 -18.10 -2.47
CA LYS A 57 -11.31 -19.37 -2.52
C LYS A 57 -12.81 -19.14 -2.71
N PHE A 58 -13.38 -19.76 -3.73
CA PHE A 58 -14.82 -19.87 -3.93
C PHE A 58 -15.38 -21.08 -3.18
N ASP A 59 -16.48 -20.88 -2.46
CA ASP A 59 -17.34 -21.91 -1.88
C ASP A 59 -18.69 -21.81 -2.58
N ASP A 60 -18.80 -22.55 -3.70
CA ASP A 60 -19.98 -22.54 -4.56
C ASP A 60 -21.22 -23.08 -3.85
N LEU A 61 -21.03 -24.03 -2.92
CA LEU A 61 -22.11 -24.63 -2.13
C LEU A 61 -22.78 -23.59 -1.24
N ASN A 62 -21.99 -22.77 -0.55
CA ASN A 62 -22.50 -21.73 0.33
C ASN A 62 -22.66 -20.36 -0.36
N LYS A 63 -22.43 -20.28 -1.68
CA LYS A 63 -22.43 -19.03 -2.47
C LYS A 63 -21.56 -17.94 -1.84
N LYS A 64 -20.38 -18.34 -1.35
CA LYS A 64 -19.47 -17.51 -0.57
C LYS A 64 -18.10 -17.56 -1.22
N ALA A 65 -17.59 -16.45 -1.68
CA ALA A 65 -16.17 -16.37 -2.01
C ALA A 65 -15.39 -15.89 -0.77
N THR A 66 -14.07 -16.13 -0.67
CA THR A 66 -13.22 -15.79 0.48
C THR A 66 -11.76 -15.43 0.09
N LEU A 67 -11.11 -14.32 0.47
CA LEU A 67 -9.64 -14.19 0.28
C LEU A 67 -8.94 -15.32 1.06
N ALA A 68 -7.89 -15.91 0.50
CA ALA A 68 -7.18 -17.04 1.07
C ALA A 68 -5.83 -16.58 1.61
N LEU A 69 -5.54 -16.81 2.89
CA LEU A 69 -4.30 -16.38 3.56
C LEU A 69 -3.13 -17.33 3.24
N ARG A 70 -2.96 -17.63 1.95
CA ARG A 70 -2.03 -18.63 1.43
C ARG A 70 -0.82 -18.01 0.73
N GLY A 71 -0.65 -16.69 0.80
CA GLY A 71 0.46 -15.98 0.15
C GLY A 71 1.82 -16.58 0.51
N GLN A 72 2.05 -16.89 1.78
CA GLN A 72 3.31 -17.50 2.23
C GLN A 72 3.53 -18.90 1.64
N GLU A 73 2.51 -19.75 1.66
CA GLU A 73 2.56 -21.10 1.11
C GLU A 73 2.81 -21.06 -0.41
N LEU A 74 2.06 -20.22 -1.13
CA LEU A 74 2.16 -20.09 -2.57
C LEU A 74 3.48 -19.48 -3.02
N LEU A 75 4.00 -18.47 -2.31
CA LEU A 75 5.31 -17.89 -2.62
C LEU A 75 6.43 -18.92 -2.50
N LYS A 76 6.35 -19.83 -1.53
CA LYS A 76 7.33 -20.92 -1.43
C LYS A 76 7.37 -21.73 -2.73
N THR A 77 6.22 -22.13 -3.25
CA THR A 77 6.12 -22.89 -4.51
C THR A 77 6.46 -22.05 -5.74
N LEU A 78 5.99 -20.81 -5.81
CA LEU A 78 6.23 -19.91 -6.95
C LEU A 78 7.71 -19.56 -7.10
N ASN A 79 8.43 -19.42 -5.98
CA ASN A 79 9.84 -19.06 -5.96
C ASN A 79 10.78 -20.27 -6.06
N GLU A 80 10.28 -21.52 -6.07
CA GLU A 80 11.12 -22.71 -6.29
C GLU A 80 11.88 -22.63 -7.63
N LYS A 81 11.20 -22.17 -8.71
CA LYS A 81 11.85 -22.04 -10.02
C LYS A 81 12.88 -20.93 -10.07
N GLU A 82 12.64 -19.82 -9.39
CA GLU A 82 13.61 -18.73 -9.25
C GLU A 82 14.82 -19.17 -8.42
N ALA A 83 14.60 -19.91 -7.33
CA ALA A 83 15.66 -20.43 -6.47
C ALA A 83 16.60 -21.42 -7.20
N ILE A 84 16.10 -22.13 -8.22
CA ILE A 84 16.89 -23.07 -9.01
C ILE A 84 17.49 -22.40 -10.27
N HIS A 85 16.76 -21.49 -10.94
CA HIS A 85 17.19 -20.87 -12.21
C HIS A 85 16.82 -19.37 -12.30
N SER A 86 17.42 -18.55 -11.43
CA SER A 86 17.13 -17.11 -11.30
C SER A 86 17.25 -16.30 -12.61
N GLU A 87 18.12 -16.69 -13.55
CA GLU A 87 18.36 -15.93 -14.80
C GLU A 87 17.34 -16.17 -15.92
N SER A 88 16.45 -17.16 -15.76
CA SER A 88 15.56 -17.66 -16.82
C SER A 88 14.06 -17.55 -16.53
N VAL A 89 13.69 -17.04 -15.35
CA VAL A 89 12.28 -16.94 -14.97
C VAL A 89 11.57 -15.84 -15.77
N LYS A 90 10.36 -16.17 -16.25
CA LYS A 90 9.52 -15.22 -17.00
C LYS A 90 8.86 -14.18 -16.10
N SER A 91 8.66 -14.50 -14.83
CA SER A 91 8.04 -13.65 -13.82
C SER A 91 8.70 -13.90 -12.46
N VAL A 92 8.82 -12.85 -11.66
CA VAL A 92 9.27 -12.89 -10.27
C VAL A 92 8.06 -12.63 -9.38
N TRP A 93 7.99 -13.32 -8.24
CA TRP A 93 6.86 -13.23 -7.31
C TRP A 93 7.33 -12.72 -5.95
N ASN A 94 6.75 -11.62 -5.51
CA ASN A 94 7.08 -10.96 -4.25
C ASN A 94 5.92 -11.05 -3.26
N PRO A 95 6.20 -11.09 -1.95
CA PRO A 95 5.19 -10.88 -0.94
C PRO A 95 4.71 -9.42 -0.94
N GLU A 96 3.44 -9.24 -0.61
CA GLU A 96 2.82 -7.95 -0.37
C GLU A 96 2.35 -7.83 1.10
N TYR A 97 1.78 -6.67 1.46
CA TYR A 97 1.36 -6.37 2.82
C TYR A 97 0.42 -7.43 3.41
N ALA A 98 -0.57 -7.89 2.64
CA ALA A 98 -1.55 -8.85 3.12
C ALA A 98 -1.16 -10.29 2.75
N SER A 99 -1.47 -11.24 3.64
CA SER A 99 -1.21 -12.67 3.46
C SER A 99 -2.07 -13.32 2.36
N TYR A 100 -3.10 -12.62 1.89
CA TYR A 100 -3.83 -13.01 0.68
C TYR A 100 -3.29 -12.34 -0.59
N MET A 101 -2.25 -11.52 -0.52
CA MET A 101 -1.68 -10.84 -1.68
C MET A 101 -0.44 -11.52 -2.21
N LEU A 102 -0.25 -11.39 -3.52
CA LEU A 102 0.99 -11.67 -4.23
C LEU A 102 1.27 -10.47 -5.13
N GLU A 103 2.53 -10.06 -5.25
CA GLU A 103 2.96 -9.18 -6.33
C GLU A 103 3.69 -10.01 -7.39
N ALA A 104 3.46 -9.71 -8.66
CA ALA A 104 4.29 -10.24 -9.73
C ALA A 104 4.87 -9.12 -10.58
N THR A 105 6.11 -9.33 -11.01
CA THR A 105 6.82 -8.48 -11.95
C THR A 105 7.38 -9.34 -13.09
N PRO A 106 7.68 -8.78 -14.28
CA PRO A 106 8.36 -9.52 -15.32
C PRO A 106 9.79 -9.86 -14.87
N GLY A 107 10.25 -11.09 -15.14
CA GLY A 107 11.56 -11.55 -14.67
C GLY A 107 12.75 -10.82 -15.32
N LYS A 108 12.50 -10.14 -16.44
CA LYS A 108 13.39 -9.13 -17.03
C LYS A 108 12.54 -7.94 -17.47
N PRO A 109 13.01 -6.68 -17.32
CA PRO A 109 12.32 -5.53 -17.85
C PRO A 109 12.05 -5.68 -19.35
N TYR A 110 10.90 -5.19 -19.81
CA TYR A 110 10.58 -5.04 -21.21
C TYR A 110 11.53 -4.03 -21.88
N GLY A 111 11.83 -4.26 -23.16
CA GLY A 111 12.60 -3.30 -23.98
C GLY A 111 11.71 -2.24 -24.64
N GLY A 112 12.31 -1.32 -25.40
CA GLY A 112 11.60 -0.18 -26.01
C GLY A 112 10.78 -0.45 -27.29
N LEU A 113 10.64 -1.69 -27.75
CA LEU A 113 9.87 -2.01 -28.96
C LEU A 113 8.37 -2.12 -28.67
N LEU A 114 7.53 -1.59 -29.57
CA LEU A 114 6.06 -1.70 -29.49
C LEU A 114 5.56 -3.15 -29.40
N ALA A 115 6.33 -4.11 -29.94
CA ALA A 115 6.03 -5.53 -29.86
C ALA A 115 5.91 -6.05 -28.41
N HIS A 116 6.53 -5.39 -27.43
CA HIS A 116 6.41 -5.77 -26.03
C HIS A 116 5.04 -5.45 -25.41
N PHE A 117 4.24 -4.55 -25.98
CA PHE A 117 2.85 -4.34 -25.52
C PHE A 117 1.96 -5.56 -25.81
N ASN A 118 2.25 -6.31 -26.87
CA ASN A 118 1.46 -7.48 -27.29
C ASN A 118 1.66 -8.72 -26.40
N ILE A 119 2.63 -8.72 -25.49
CA ILE A 119 2.90 -9.84 -24.57
C ILE A 119 2.39 -9.59 -23.14
N VAL A 120 1.99 -8.35 -22.83
CA VAL A 120 1.51 -7.93 -21.51
C VAL A 120 0.22 -8.69 -21.15
N GLU A 121 -0.78 -8.63 -22.03
CA GLU A 121 -2.09 -9.26 -21.81
C GLU A 121 -1.98 -10.80 -21.67
N ALA A 122 -1.12 -11.44 -22.46
CA ALA A 122 -0.89 -12.88 -22.40
C ALA A 122 -0.20 -13.32 -21.08
N ASN A 123 0.59 -12.45 -20.44
CA ASN A 123 1.16 -12.71 -19.10
C ASN A 123 0.08 -12.55 -18.00
N MET A 124 -0.82 -11.59 -18.19
CA MET A 124 -1.86 -11.21 -17.22
C MET A 124 -3.01 -12.24 -17.12
N ARG A 125 -3.35 -12.96 -18.20
CA ARG A 125 -4.51 -13.88 -18.30
C ARG A 125 -4.54 -15.11 -17.36
N TYR A 126 -3.55 -15.33 -16.50
CA TYR A 126 -3.40 -16.59 -15.72
C TYR A 126 -4.03 -16.62 -14.32
N ARG A 127 -4.71 -15.58 -13.84
CA ARG A 127 -4.99 -15.36 -12.40
C ARG A 127 -6.37 -14.70 -12.26
N LEU A 128 -7.19 -14.98 -11.22
CA LEU A 128 -8.24 -14.08 -10.63
C LEU A 128 -9.32 -14.74 -9.70
N GLY A 129 -9.85 -13.96 -8.72
CA GLY A 129 -11.31 -13.78 -8.41
C GLY A 129 -11.78 -13.92 -6.93
N CYS A 130 -12.58 -12.97 -6.33
CA CYS A 130 -12.81 -12.57 -4.87
C CYS A 130 -14.08 -12.94 -4.03
N GLY A 131 -13.99 -12.89 -2.66
CA GLY A 131 -15.06 -12.74 -1.58
C GLY A 131 -14.57 -12.87 -0.09
N VAL A 132 -15.44 -12.98 0.97
CA VAL A 132 -15.31 -13.26 2.48
C VAL A 132 -14.01 -13.90 3.04
N PHE A 133 -12.85 -13.54 2.57
CA PHE A 133 -11.82 -12.62 2.97
C PHE A 133 -10.72 -13.30 3.79
N THR A 134 -10.97 -14.38 4.54
CA THR A 134 -9.86 -15.26 4.99
C THR A 134 -10.26 -16.73 4.96
N THR A 135 -9.43 -17.59 4.38
CA THR A 135 -9.39 -19.04 4.63
C THR A 135 -7.98 -19.39 5.09
N PRO A 136 -7.78 -20.00 6.28
CA PRO A 136 -8.80 -20.34 7.29
C PRO A 136 -9.49 -19.10 7.93
N PRO A 137 -10.66 -19.26 8.59
CA PRO A 137 -11.33 -18.16 9.28
C PRO A 137 -10.45 -17.55 10.38
N SER A 138 -10.34 -16.23 10.41
CA SER A 138 -9.58 -15.47 11.40
C SER A 138 -10.46 -14.37 12.00
N TYR A 139 -10.19 -13.98 13.26
CA TYR A 139 -11.04 -13.05 14.01
C TYR A 139 -10.21 -11.88 14.58
N PRO A 140 -10.72 -10.63 14.52
CA PRO A 140 -9.99 -9.45 15.00
C PRO A 140 -9.75 -9.49 16.52
N THR A 141 -8.66 -8.86 16.97
CA THR A 141 -8.29 -8.71 18.39
C THR A 141 -8.19 -7.24 18.78
N PRO A 142 -9.30 -6.54 19.07
CA PRO A 142 -9.29 -5.09 19.33
C PRO A 142 -8.37 -4.63 20.48
N GLY A 143 -8.11 -5.50 21.47
CA GLY A 143 -7.28 -5.20 22.64
C GLY A 143 -5.79 -5.56 22.50
N ASP A 144 -5.40 -6.37 21.51
CA ASP A 144 -4.04 -6.93 21.40
C ASP A 144 -3.59 -7.04 19.93
N GLY A 145 -2.30 -7.24 19.69
CA GLY A 145 -1.74 -7.39 18.34
C GLY A 145 -1.19 -6.10 17.71
N ALA A 146 -0.73 -6.23 16.47
CA ALA A 146 -0.10 -5.18 15.68
C ALA A 146 -1.10 -4.10 15.26
N SER A 147 -2.23 -4.50 14.68
CA SER A 147 -3.25 -3.57 14.18
C SER A 147 -4.20 -3.03 15.26
N ARG A 148 -4.63 -3.88 16.21
CA ARG A 148 -5.72 -3.58 17.17
C ARG A 148 -7.02 -3.13 16.50
N SER A 149 -7.26 -3.57 15.26
CA SER A 149 -8.43 -3.20 14.48
C SER A 149 -9.70 -3.83 15.04
N LEU A 150 -10.83 -3.12 14.92
CA LEU A 150 -12.16 -3.68 15.16
C LEU A 150 -12.59 -4.70 14.09
N PHE A 151 -11.97 -4.64 12.91
CA PHE A 151 -12.46 -5.32 11.71
C PHE A 151 -11.46 -6.32 11.13
N ILE A 152 -10.16 -6.05 11.25
CA ILE A 152 -9.10 -6.80 10.58
C ILE A 152 -8.32 -7.68 11.56
N PRO A 153 -8.31 -9.02 11.38
CA PRO A 153 -7.41 -9.90 12.12
C PRO A 153 -5.95 -9.69 11.72
N ASP A 154 -5.03 -9.86 12.67
CA ASP A 154 -3.59 -9.71 12.45
C ASP A 154 -3.01 -10.78 11.51
N GLU A 155 -3.71 -11.91 11.32
CA GLU A 155 -3.41 -12.96 10.35
C GLU A 155 -3.54 -12.48 8.89
N VAL A 156 -4.25 -11.38 8.66
CA VAL A 156 -4.28 -10.71 7.35
C VAL A 156 -2.92 -10.11 7.02
N ILE A 157 -2.14 -9.69 8.00
CA ILE A 157 -0.81 -9.11 7.76
C ILE A 157 0.14 -10.25 7.42
N TYR A 158 0.85 -10.14 6.30
CA TYR A 158 1.76 -11.19 5.82
C TYR A 158 2.74 -11.63 6.93
N GLY A 159 2.59 -12.89 7.36
CA GLY A 159 3.33 -13.46 8.48
C GLY A 159 4.74 -13.92 8.13
N GLY A 160 5.01 -14.15 6.84
CA GLY A 160 6.30 -14.67 6.37
C GLY A 160 7.45 -13.65 6.42
N HIS A 161 7.21 -12.40 6.79
CA HIS A 161 8.27 -11.40 6.97
C HIS A 161 7.92 -10.38 8.06
N PRO A 162 8.82 -10.11 9.03
CA PRO A 162 8.50 -9.29 10.21
C PRO A 162 8.24 -7.80 9.90
N ARG A 163 8.67 -7.32 8.73
CA ARG A 163 8.49 -5.92 8.28
C ARG A 163 7.05 -5.44 8.36
N PHE A 164 6.08 -6.24 7.91
CA PHE A 164 4.69 -5.77 7.73
C PHE A 164 3.97 -5.56 9.07
N LYS A 165 4.14 -6.50 10.02
CA LYS A 165 3.63 -6.36 11.39
C LYS A 165 4.34 -5.24 12.15
N THR A 166 5.65 -5.08 11.96
CA THR A 166 6.42 -3.98 12.56
C THR A 166 5.95 -2.62 12.05
N LEU A 167 5.74 -2.48 10.73
CA LEU A 167 5.28 -1.23 10.12
C LEU A 167 3.90 -0.83 10.64
N THR A 168 2.95 -1.78 10.66
CA THR A 168 1.59 -1.57 11.19
C THR A 168 1.63 -1.06 12.64
N ARG A 169 2.43 -1.74 13.48
CA ARG A 169 2.60 -1.37 14.90
C ARG A 169 3.25 -0.01 15.07
N ASN A 170 4.34 0.27 14.36
CA ASN A 170 5.12 1.49 14.52
C ASN A 170 4.35 2.72 14.01
N ILE A 171 3.52 2.60 12.96
CA ILE A 171 2.63 3.68 12.52
C ILE A 171 1.65 4.05 13.63
N ARG A 172 0.95 3.05 14.21
CA ARG A 172 0.01 3.27 15.32
C ARG A 172 0.68 3.88 16.54
N LEU A 173 1.84 3.34 16.94
CA LEU A 173 2.58 3.86 18.11
C LEU A 173 3.17 5.26 17.87
N ARG A 174 3.60 5.59 16.65
CA ARG A 174 4.04 6.94 16.28
C ARG A 174 2.87 7.92 16.32
N ARG A 175 1.74 7.53 15.74
CA ARG A 175 0.55 8.35 15.63
C ARG A 175 -0.06 8.65 17.00
N GLY A 176 0.02 7.69 17.92
CA GLY A 176 -0.57 7.74 19.26
C GLY A 176 -2.02 7.24 19.31
N GLU A 177 -2.60 6.91 18.17
CA GLU A 177 -3.97 6.43 17.97
C GLU A 177 -4.00 5.50 16.74
N LYS A 178 -5.12 4.80 16.52
CA LYS A 178 -5.31 4.04 15.27
C LYS A 178 -5.35 5.00 14.07
N VAL A 179 -5.05 4.47 12.88
CA VAL A 179 -5.38 5.20 11.65
C VAL A 179 -6.91 5.30 11.55
N ALA A 180 -7.40 6.37 10.96
CA ALA A 180 -8.83 6.63 10.83
C ALA A 180 -9.14 7.08 9.41
N ILE A 181 -9.87 6.26 8.67
CA ILE A 181 -10.29 6.51 7.30
C ILE A 181 -11.81 6.59 7.30
N ASN A 182 -12.35 7.68 6.75
CA ASN A 182 -13.78 7.91 6.66
C ASN A 182 -14.12 8.19 5.19
N LEU A 183 -14.87 7.31 4.53
CA LEU A 183 -15.36 7.51 3.17
C LEU A 183 -16.86 7.81 3.18
N PRO A 184 -17.36 8.77 2.40
CA PRO A 184 -18.79 9.04 2.32
C PRO A 184 -19.56 7.82 1.79
N VAL A 185 -20.69 7.50 2.41
CA VAL A 185 -21.58 6.44 1.95
C VAL A 185 -22.38 6.90 0.73
N TYR A 186 -22.58 6.02 -0.24
CA TYR A 186 -23.53 6.27 -1.32
C TYR A 186 -24.96 6.32 -0.78
N ARG A 187 -25.71 7.36 -1.14
CA ARG A 187 -27.10 7.57 -0.70
C ARG A 187 -28.07 6.97 -1.71
N ASP A 188 -28.59 5.80 -1.36
CA ASP A 188 -29.74 5.19 -2.02
C ASP A 188 -31.02 5.47 -1.20
N ASP A 189 -32.19 5.19 -1.77
CA ASP A 189 -33.52 5.43 -1.18
C ASP A 189 -33.68 4.82 0.22
N ARG A 190 -32.93 3.75 0.53
CA ARG A 190 -32.97 3.02 1.80
C ARG A 190 -31.67 3.07 2.59
N THR A 191 -30.70 3.89 2.18
CA THR A 191 -29.48 4.08 2.99
C THR A 191 -29.87 4.73 4.31
N MET A 192 -29.46 4.12 5.43
CA MET A 192 -29.69 4.67 6.77
C MET A 192 -29.20 6.12 6.85
N SER A 193 -29.97 7.00 7.51
CA SER A 193 -29.62 8.40 7.69
C SER A 193 -29.86 8.83 9.15
N PRO A 194 -28.80 9.12 9.93
CA PRO A 194 -27.40 9.01 9.54
C PRO A 194 -26.96 7.53 9.40
N PHE A 195 -26.09 7.24 8.43
CA PHE A 195 -25.38 5.96 8.41
C PHE A 195 -24.37 5.96 9.57
N LYS A 196 -24.53 5.01 10.48
CA LYS A 196 -23.70 4.90 11.69
C LYS A 196 -23.59 3.43 12.10
N ASP A 197 -22.37 2.98 12.36
CA ASP A 197 -22.12 1.65 12.92
C ASP A 197 -22.32 1.62 14.43
N ASP A 198 -22.70 0.46 14.96
CA ASP A 198 -22.59 0.19 16.41
C ASP A 198 -21.18 -0.34 16.72
N LEU A 199 -20.21 0.56 16.82
CA LEU A 199 -18.81 0.20 17.08
C LEU A 199 -18.60 -0.37 18.50
N LYS A 200 -19.47 0.00 19.45
CA LYS A 200 -19.44 -0.53 20.81
C LYS A 200 -19.73 -2.03 20.83
N ALA A 201 -20.66 -2.50 20.00
CA ALA A 201 -20.92 -3.93 19.83
C ALA A 201 -19.71 -4.72 19.29
N LEU A 202 -18.75 -4.03 18.64
CA LEU A 202 -17.50 -4.61 18.13
C LEU A 202 -16.35 -4.57 19.15
N GLY A 203 -16.60 -4.10 20.38
CA GLY A 203 -15.60 -4.02 21.43
C GLY A 203 -14.75 -2.75 21.39
N ASP A 204 -15.26 -1.67 20.77
CA ASP A 204 -14.59 -0.37 20.80
C ASP A 204 -14.46 0.17 22.23
N ASP A 205 -13.30 0.77 22.52
CA ASP A 205 -12.99 1.43 23.79
C ASP A 205 -13.46 2.90 23.84
N GLY A 206 -14.13 3.36 22.78
CA GLY A 206 -14.60 4.73 22.56
C GLY A 206 -13.74 5.52 21.57
N SER A 207 -12.50 5.08 21.30
CA SER A 207 -11.59 5.80 20.40
C SER A 207 -12.03 5.77 18.95
N SER A 208 -12.66 4.68 18.50
CA SER A 208 -13.14 4.56 17.12
C SER A 208 -14.44 5.32 16.92
N GLU A 209 -15.32 5.30 17.91
CA GLU A 209 -16.56 6.07 17.92
C GLU A 209 -16.30 7.59 17.82
N GLU A 210 -15.26 8.10 18.51
CA GLU A 210 -14.84 9.50 18.41
C GLU A 210 -14.29 9.85 17.02
N ALA A 211 -13.58 8.91 16.38
CA ALA A 211 -12.94 9.10 15.08
C ALA A 211 -13.88 8.90 13.88
N ALA A 212 -14.99 8.18 14.06
CA ALA A 212 -15.98 7.88 13.04
C ALA A 212 -16.85 9.10 12.75
N LYS A 213 -17.07 9.39 11.47
CA LYS A 213 -17.99 10.46 11.04
C LYS A 213 -19.37 9.89 10.72
N PRO A 214 -20.47 10.60 11.05
CA PRO A 214 -21.79 10.22 10.56
C PRO A 214 -21.78 10.21 9.03
N ASP A 215 -22.54 9.31 8.42
CA ASP A 215 -22.66 9.18 6.96
C ASP A 215 -21.36 8.79 6.25
N HIS A 216 -20.45 8.16 6.98
CA HIS A 216 -19.20 7.63 6.43
C HIS A 216 -19.00 6.17 6.81
N VAL A 217 -18.39 5.42 5.90
CA VAL A 217 -17.80 4.11 6.17
C VAL A 217 -16.49 4.33 6.92
N TYR A 218 -16.44 3.86 8.16
CA TYR A 218 -15.26 3.98 9.03
C TYR A 218 -14.32 2.76 8.90
N MET A 219 -13.02 3.01 8.74
CA MET A 219 -11.98 1.98 8.61
C MET A 219 -10.75 2.37 9.46
N ASP A 220 -10.21 1.43 10.24
CA ASP A 220 -9.26 1.72 11.32
C ASP A 220 -7.91 0.98 11.24
N ALA A 221 -7.62 0.37 10.08
CA ALA A 221 -6.48 -0.51 9.90
C ALA A 221 -5.72 -0.24 8.61
N MET A 222 -4.40 -0.44 8.66
CA MET A 222 -3.51 -0.34 7.50
C MET A 222 -3.90 -1.28 6.35
N ALA A 223 -4.47 -2.44 6.68
CA ALA A 223 -4.96 -3.41 5.70
C ALA A 223 -6.08 -2.90 4.80
N PHE A 224 -6.87 -1.91 5.23
CA PHE A 224 -7.90 -1.34 4.36
C PHE A 224 -7.30 -0.58 3.17
N GLY A 225 -6.09 -0.03 3.34
CA GLY A 225 -5.34 0.62 2.26
C GLY A 225 -4.35 -0.32 1.59
N MET A 226 -3.33 -0.75 2.33
CA MET A 226 -2.25 -1.59 1.79
C MET A 226 -2.68 -3.02 1.46
N GLY A 227 -3.91 -3.43 1.83
CA GLY A 227 -4.54 -4.65 1.34
C GLY A 227 -5.29 -4.47 0.02
N CYS A 228 -5.30 -3.26 -0.56
CA CYS A 228 -5.76 -3.03 -1.93
C CYS A 228 -4.67 -3.38 -2.95
N CYS A 229 -5.08 -3.60 -4.20
CA CYS A 229 -4.16 -3.84 -5.31
C CYS A 229 -4.00 -2.61 -6.21
N CYS A 230 -2.87 -2.52 -6.89
CA CYS A 230 -2.62 -1.58 -7.96
C CYS A 230 -1.86 -2.20 -9.14
N LEU A 231 -1.91 -1.48 -10.26
CA LEU A 231 -1.00 -1.63 -11.37
C LEU A 231 0.02 -0.49 -11.27
N GLN A 232 1.30 -0.84 -11.26
CA GLN A 232 2.40 0.12 -11.28
C GLN A 232 3.21 -0.09 -12.55
N LEU A 233 3.74 1.00 -13.11
CA LEU A 233 4.66 0.96 -14.24
C LEU A 233 5.93 1.72 -13.85
N THR A 234 7.08 1.09 -14.04
CA THR A 234 8.39 1.69 -13.81
C THR A 234 9.11 1.86 -15.14
N PHE A 235 9.65 3.05 -15.40
CA PHE A 235 10.39 3.38 -16.62
C PHE A 235 11.82 3.80 -16.28
N GLN A 236 12.79 3.29 -17.04
CA GLN A 236 14.18 3.72 -17.01
C GLN A 236 14.40 4.78 -18.09
N ALA A 237 14.79 5.99 -17.67
CA ALA A 237 15.23 7.05 -18.57
C ALA A 237 16.73 6.91 -18.93
N CYS A 238 17.18 7.64 -19.94
CA CYS A 238 18.56 7.65 -20.44
C CYS A 238 19.58 8.19 -19.44
N ASN A 239 19.15 9.15 -18.61
CA ASN A 239 19.95 9.80 -17.59
C ASN A 239 19.04 10.49 -16.55
N ILE A 240 19.64 11.10 -15.52
CA ILE A 240 18.90 11.76 -14.44
C ILE A 240 18.12 13.01 -14.89
N ASN A 241 18.58 13.72 -15.93
CA ASN A 241 17.89 14.92 -16.42
C ASN A 241 16.60 14.55 -17.15
N GLU A 242 16.65 13.52 -18.00
CA GLU A 242 15.45 12.97 -18.63
C GLU A 242 14.51 12.37 -17.58
N ALA A 243 15.04 11.65 -16.57
CA ALA A 243 14.22 11.09 -15.49
C ALA A 243 13.42 12.16 -14.73
N ARG A 244 14.06 13.29 -14.39
CA ARG A 244 13.39 14.43 -13.74
C ARG A 244 12.32 15.05 -14.64
N THR A 245 12.62 15.20 -15.93
CA THR A 245 11.68 15.75 -16.92
C THR A 245 10.46 14.83 -17.09
N LEU A 246 10.69 13.53 -17.22
CA LEU A 246 9.63 12.53 -17.36
C LEU A 246 8.75 12.46 -16.10
N TYR A 247 9.37 12.51 -14.90
CA TYR A 247 8.64 12.57 -13.63
C TYR A 247 7.67 13.75 -13.59
N ASP A 248 8.15 14.95 -13.96
CA ASP A 248 7.31 16.16 -13.98
C ASP A 248 6.21 16.07 -15.03
N GLN A 249 6.49 15.53 -16.21
CA GLN A 249 5.49 15.37 -17.28
C GLN A 249 4.42 14.34 -16.97
N LEU A 250 4.75 13.28 -16.23
CA LEU A 250 3.79 12.24 -15.83
C LEU A 250 2.94 12.68 -14.63
N THR A 251 3.45 13.58 -13.79
CA THR A 251 2.74 14.10 -12.61
C THR A 251 1.30 14.55 -12.89
N PRO A 252 1.02 15.45 -13.85
CA PRO A 252 -0.36 15.90 -14.11
C PRO A 252 -1.26 14.79 -14.66
N LEU A 253 -0.69 13.71 -15.20
CA LEU A 253 -1.45 12.56 -15.68
C LEU A 253 -1.90 11.63 -14.55
N CYS A 254 -1.22 11.64 -13.39
CA CYS A 254 -1.55 10.79 -12.25
C CYS A 254 -3.02 10.87 -11.80
N PRO A 255 -3.60 12.05 -11.51
CA PRO A 255 -5.01 12.14 -11.10
C PRO A 255 -5.99 11.77 -12.24
N ILE A 256 -5.62 12.03 -13.50
CA ILE A 256 -6.42 11.67 -14.67
C ILE A 256 -6.49 10.14 -14.81
N MET A 257 -5.34 9.47 -14.72
CA MET A 257 -5.27 8.02 -14.79
C MET A 257 -5.94 7.35 -13.59
N LEU A 258 -5.84 7.94 -12.39
CA LEU A 258 -6.56 7.46 -11.22
C LEU A 258 -8.07 7.44 -11.48
N ALA A 259 -8.63 8.55 -11.98
CA ALA A 259 -10.06 8.63 -12.31
C ALA A 259 -10.45 7.68 -13.46
N LEU A 260 -9.65 7.62 -14.52
CA LEU A 260 -9.92 6.76 -15.69
C LEU A 260 -9.92 5.27 -15.34
N THR A 261 -9.11 4.87 -14.36
CA THR A 261 -8.93 3.48 -13.92
C THR A 261 -9.64 3.16 -12.61
N ALA A 262 -10.65 3.97 -12.24
CA ALA A 262 -11.42 3.78 -11.02
C ALA A 262 -12.01 2.37 -10.93
N ALA A 263 -11.78 1.70 -9.80
CA ALA A 263 -12.05 0.27 -9.63
C ALA A 263 -12.35 -0.15 -8.18
N SER A 264 -12.62 0.80 -7.28
CA SER A 264 -12.86 0.54 -5.87
C SER A 264 -14.05 1.34 -5.31
N PRO A 265 -15.28 1.09 -5.78
CA PRO A 265 -16.47 1.79 -5.30
C PRO A 265 -17.07 1.21 -4.01
N ILE A 266 -16.56 0.07 -3.53
CA ILE A 266 -17.13 -0.66 -2.39
C ILE A 266 -16.06 -0.87 -1.32
N HIS A 267 -16.36 -0.42 -0.11
CA HIS A 267 -15.48 -0.56 1.06
C HIS A 267 -16.28 -1.12 2.24
N ARG A 268 -15.70 -2.12 2.93
CA ARG A 268 -16.30 -2.76 4.11
C ARG A 268 -17.75 -3.21 3.90
N GLY A 269 -18.05 -3.72 2.70
CA GLY A 269 -19.39 -4.21 2.32
C GLY A 269 -20.41 -3.11 2.00
N VAL A 270 -19.98 -1.86 1.91
CA VAL A 270 -20.83 -0.69 1.68
C VAL A 270 -20.39 0.02 0.39
N LEU A 271 -21.34 0.43 -0.43
CA LEU A 271 -21.08 1.27 -1.60
C LEU A 271 -20.74 2.69 -1.13
N THR A 272 -19.62 3.24 -1.60
CA THR A 272 -19.13 4.56 -1.23
C THR A 272 -19.36 5.57 -2.35
N ASP A 273 -19.48 6.85 -2.00
CA ASP A 273 -19.55 7.96 -2.97
C ASP A 273 -18.14 8.37 -3.47
N VAL A 274 -17.29 7.36 -3.69
CA VAL A 274 -15.89 7.45 -4.13
C VAL A 274 -15.57 6.17 -4.89
N ASP A 275 -14.96 6.30 -6.07
CA ASP A 275 -14.66 5.16 -6.95
C ASP A 275 -13.19 4.70 -6.90
N CYS A 276 -12.35 5.43 -6.16
CA CYS A 276 -10.89 5.28 -6.15
C CYS A 276 -10.32 5.03 -4.75
N ARG A 277 -9.32 4.17 -4.66
CA ARG A 277 -8.70 3.73 -3.39
C ARG A 277 -7.71 4.72 -2.78
N TRP A 278 -7.36 5.81 -3.49
CA TRP A 278 -6.22 6.66 -3.15
C TRP A 278 -6.28 7.25 -1.73
N SER A 279 -7.41 7.84 -1.36
CA SER A 279 -7.63 8.41 -0.03
C SER A 279 -7.61 7.34 1.07
N VAL A 280 -8.04 6.12 0.75
CA VAL A 280 -8.00 4.97 1.66
C VAL A 280 -6.56 4.57 1.96
N ILE A 281 -5.73 4.39 0.93
CA ILE A 281 -4.32 4.03 1.11
C ILE A 281 -3.57 5.15 1.84
N SER A 282 -3.83 6.41 1.44
CA SER A 282 -3.24 7.58 2.09
C SER A 282 -3.51 7.60 3.60
N GLY A 283 -4.76 7.39 4.01
CA GLY A 283 -5.14 7.35 5.42
C GLY A 283 -4.66 6.09 6.16
N ALA A 284 -4.56 4.95 5.48
CA ALA A 284 -4.16 3.67 6.07
C ALA A 284 -2.73 3.64 6.61
N VAL A 285 -1.87 4.54 6.13
CA VAL A 285 -0.48 4.68 6.60
C VAL A 285 -0.14 6.08 7.08
N ASP A 286 -1.17 6.91 7.34
CA ASP A 286 -0.98 8.24 7.91
C ASP A 286 -0.52 8.12 9.35
N CYS A 287 0.78 8.30 9.57
CA CYS A 287 1.38 8.22 10.89
C CYS A 287 1.41 9.55 11.64
N ARG A 288 0.86 10.65 11.07
CA ARG A 288 0.94 12.00 11.64
C ARG A 288 0.25 12.11 12.99
N THR A 289 0.91 12.72 13.97
CA THR A 289 0.32 13.00 15.28
C THR A 289 -0.80 14.05 15.17
N ARG A 290 -1.55 14.28 16.25
CA ARG A 290 -2.58 15.34 16.29
C ARG A 290 -1.97 16.73 16.06
N GLU A 291 -0.80 16.99 16.64
CA GLU A 291 0.00 18.21 16.40
C GLU A 291 0.41 18.35 14.92
N GLU A 292 0.98 17.29 14.32
CA GLU A 292 1.40 17.32 12.90
C GLU A 292 0.21 17.49 11.94
N ARG A 293 -1.02 17.12 12.34
CA ARG A 293 -2.25 17.36 11.57
C ARG A 293 -2.87 18.74 11.84
N GLY A 294 -2.32 19.54 12.75
CA GLY A 294 -2.88 20.84 13.15
C GLY A 294 -4.17 20.73 13.97
N LEU A 295 -4.48 19.56 14.54
CA LEU A 295 -5.62 19.36 15.44
C LEU A 295 -5.33 19.88 16.85
N GLU A 296 -4.04 19.98 17.19
CA GLU A 296 -3.54 20.52 18.45
C GLU A 296 -2.35 21.46 18.19
N PRO A 297 -2.11 22.45 19.07
CA PRO A 297 -0.93 23.32 18.95
C PRO A 297 0.38 22.53 19.01
N LEU A 298 1.36 22.93 18.19
CA LEU A 298 2.71 22.35 18.19
C LEU A 298 3.39 22.54 19.55
N LYS A 299 3.77 21.44 20.20
CA LYS A 299 4.54 21.40 21.46
C LYS A 299 5.77 20.51 21.34
N ASN A 300 5.59 19.34 20.72
CA ASN A 300 6.64 18.33 20.56
C ASN A 300 7.16 18.23 19.11
N HIS A 301 6.41 18.80 18.16
CA HIS A 301 6.75 18.77 16.74
C HIS A 301 7.08 20.17 16.20
N ARG A 302 7.86 20.22 15.11
CA ARG A 302 8.32 21.48 14.50
C ARG A 302 7.34 22.04 13.46
N PHE A 303 6.58 21.18 12.78
CA PHE A 303 5.78 21.56 11.62
C PHE A 303 4.40 20.92 11.66
N VAL A 304 3.40 21.66 11.19
CA VAL A 304 2.15 21.08 10.70
C VAL A 304 2.42 20.53 9.31
N ILE A 305 2.12 19.25 9.09
CA ILE A 305 2.38 18.52 7.86
C ILE A 305 1.03 18.29 7.16
N PRO A 306 0.79 18.93 5.99
CA PRO A 306 -0.55 18.99 5.40
C PRO A 306 -1.04 17.65 4.84
N LYS A 307 -0.11 16.78 4.40
CA LYS A 307 -0.42 15.52 3.71
C LYS A 307 0.11 14.30 4.46
N SER A 308 -0.52 13.16 4.21
CA SER A 308 0.02 11.87 4.66
C SER A 308 1.37 11.61 4.00
N ARG A 309 2.15 10.69 4.57
CA ARG A 309 3.39 10.22 3.93
C ARG A 309 3.15 9.42 2.64
N TYR A 310 1.92 8.93 2.47
CA TYR A 310 1.44 8.34 1.23
C TYR A 310 0.42 9.32 0.66
N ASP A 311 0.83 10.11 -0.32
CA ASP A 311 -0.03 11.13 -0.92
C ASP A 311 0.51 11.52 -2.29
N SER A 312 -0.18 12.43 -2.98
CA SER A 312 0.26 12.95 -4.27
C SER A 312 1.63 13.60 -4.11
N ILE A 313 2.37 13.72 -5.22
CA ILE A 313 3.68 14.36 -5.17
C ILE A 313 3.59 15.82 -4.69
N ASP A 314 4.67 16.33 -4.11
CA ASP A 314 4.74 17.67 -3.49
C ASP A 314 5.48 18.70 -4.35
N SER A 315 6.39 18.27 -5.21
CA SER A 315 7.30 19.16 -5.92
C SER A 315 7.71 18.58 -7.26
N TYR A 316 7.74 19.44 -8.27
CA TYR A 316 8.45 19.15 -9.51
C TYR A 316 9.95 19.09 -9.26
N LEU A 317 10.65 18.32 -10.08
CA LEU A 317 12.07 18.05 -9.92
C LEU A 317 12.90 18.65 -11.04
N SER A 318 12.37 18.82 -12.26
CA SER A 318 13.12 19.36 -13.39
C SER A 318 13.35 20.87 -13.27
N ILE A 319 14.29 21.39 -14.05
CA ILE A 319 14.52 22.84 -14.13
C ILE A 319 13.29 23.54 -14.71
N GLN A 320 12.54 22.87 -15.58
CA GLN A 320 11.35 23.40 -16.23
C GLN A 320 10.13 23.47 -15.30
N GLY A 321 10.13 22.70 -14.22
CA GLY A 321 9.09 22.69 -13.19
C GLY A 321 9.40 23.56 -11.98
N ASP A 322 10.57 24.23 -11.94
CA ASP A 322 10.92 25.19 -10.89
C ASP A 322 10.03 26.45 -11.06
N PRO A 323 9.26 26.85 -10.02
CA PRO A 323 8.25 27.92 -10.12
C PRO A 323 8.78 29.33 -10.42
#